data_AF-A0A4U1F9P7-F1
#
_entry.id   AF-A0A4U1F9P7-F1
#
_cell.length_a   1.000
_cell.length_b   1.000
_cell.length_c   1.000
_cell.angle_alpha   90.00
_cell.angle_beta   90.00
_cell.angle_gamma   90.00
#
_symmetry.space_group_name_H-M   'P 1'
#
loop_
_entity.id
_entity.type
_entity.pdbx_description
1 polymer ?
#
loop_
_entity_poly.entity_id
_entity_poly.type
_entity_poly.pdbx_seq_one_letter_code
_entity_poly.pdbx_strand_id
1 'polypeptide(L)'
;MLQEKAQDRERLLLKFIKIMKHLRKLNNFNSYLAILSALDSAPIRRLEWQKQTSEGLAEYCTLIDSSSSFRAYRAALSEVEPPCIPYL
;
A
#
# COMPACT_ATOMS: atom_id res chain seq x y z
N MET A 1 13.79 -16.94 4.53
CA MET A 1 14.34 -16.73 3.18
C MET A 1 15.13 -15.43 3.20
N LEU A 2 16.45 -15.48 2.96
CA LEU A 2 17.27 -14.28 2.77
C LEU A 2 17.18 -13.87 1.29
N GLN A 3 16.80 -12.63 1.02
CA GLN A 3 16.78 -12.10 -0.34
C GLN A 3 18.07 -11.35 -0.62
N GLU A 4 19.07 -12.09 -1.11
CA GLU A 4 20.41 -11.55 -1.32
C GLU A 4 20.45 -10.55 -2.48
N LYS A 5 19.66 -10.78 -3.55
CA LYS A 5 19.69 -9.97 -4.77
C LYS A 5 18.61 -8.89 -4.80
N ALA A 6 18.95 -7.72 -5.35
CA ALA A 6 18.02 -6.59 -5.52
C ALA A 6 16.78 -6.97 -6.36
N GLN A 7 16.97 -7.76 -7.41
CA GLN A 7 15.88 -8.23 -8.28
C GLN A 7 14.85 -9.11 -7.55
N ASP A 8 15.30 -9.91 -6.57
CA ASP A 8 14.39 -10.74 -5.80
C ASP A 8 13.55 -9.87 -4.85
N ARG A 9 14.15 -8.85 -4.24
CA ARG A 9 13.44 -7.86 -3.41
C ARG A 9 12.40 -7.10 -4.22
N GLU A 10 12.78 -6.65 -5.41
CA GLU A 10 11.89 -5.97 -6.36
C GLU A 10 10.68 -6.86 -6.70
N ARG A 11 10.90 -8.15 -6.95
CA ARG A 11 9.82 -9.11 -7.23
C ARG A 11 8.85 -9.26 -6.06
N LEU A 12 9.34 -9.28 -4.82
CA LEU A 12 8.47 -9.32 -3.65
C LEU A 12 7.72 -8.01 -3.43
N LEU A 13 8.37 -6.86 -3.65
CA LEU A 13 7.71 -5.55 -3.58
C LEU A 13 6.54 -5.49 -4.55
N LEU A 14 6.75 -5.87 -5.81
CA LEU A 14 5.70 -5.95 -6.83
C LEU A 14 4.58 -6.93 -6.46
N LYS A 15 4.93 -8.06 -5.81
CA LYS A 15 3.93 -9.01 -5.29
C LYS A 15 3.06 -8.36 -4.20
N PHE A 16 3.66 -7.63 -3.26
CA PHE A 16 2.91 -6.93 -2.22
C PHE A 16 2.03 -5.80 -2.80
N ILE A 17 2.52 -5.06 -3.79
CA ILE A 17 1.71 -4.08 -4.53
C ILE A 17 0.50 -4.77 -5.18
N LYS A 18 0.70 -5.94 -5.82
CA LYS A 18 -0.41 -6.70 -6.40
C LYS A 18 -1.41 -7.14 -5.33
N ILE A 19 -0.96 -7.65 -4.19
CA ILE A 19 -1.83 -8.04 -3.07
C ILE A 19 -2.62 -6.83 -2.57
N MET A 20 -1.97 -5.69 -2.38
CA MET A 20 -2.59 -4.44 -1.95
C MET A 20 -3.72 -4.00 -2.92
N LYS A 21 -3.51 -4.09 -4.23
CA LYS A 21 -4.56 -3.84 -5.24
C LYS A 21 -5.77 -4.77 -5.08
N HIS A 22 -5.55 -6.04 -4.75
CA HIS A 22 -6.64 -6.97 -4.49
C HIS A 22 -7.38 -6.62 -3.19
N LEU A 23 -6.68 -6.24 -2.13
CA LEU A 23 -7.28 -5.82 -0.86
C LEU A 23 -8.18 -4.58 -1.04
N ARG A 24 -7.78 -3.63 -1.90
CA ARG A 24 -8.60 -2.47 -2.24
C ARG A 24 -9.92 -2.88 -2.92
N LYS A 25 -9.88 -3.85 -3.84
CA LYS A 25 -11.08 -4.38 -4.51
C LYS A 25 -12.00 -5.15 -3.57
N LEU A 26 -11.44 -5.74 -2.51
CA LEU A 26 -12.18 -6.45 -1.48
C LEU A 26 -12.67 -5.53 -0.35
N ASN A 27 -12.48 -4.21 -0.48
CA ASN A 27 -12.80 -3.24 0.57
C ASN A 27 -12.16 -3.58 1.93
N ASN A 28 -11.02 -4.26 1.92
CA ASN A 28 -10.26 -4.57 3.13
C ASN A 28 -9.20 -3.47 3.35
N PHE A 29 -9.66 -2.36 3.92
CA PHE A 29 -8.81 -1.20 4.20
C PHE A 29 -7.77 -1.51 5.28
N ASN A 30 -8.12 -2.28 6.32
CA ASN A 30 -7.16 -2.60 7.37
C ASN A 30 -5.87 -3.26 6.84
N SER A 31 -6.02 -4.34 6.08
CA SER A 31 -4.86 -5.04 5.52
C SER A 31 -4.19 -4.25 4.39
N TYR A 32 -4.95 -3.49 3.60
CA TYR A 32 -4.39 -2.59 2.58
C TYR A 32 -3.41 -1.61 3.21
N LEU A 33 -3.84 -0.96 4.30
CA LEU A 33 -3.07 0.06 5.02
C LEU A 33 -1.87 -0.52 5.75
N ALA A 34 -1.99 -1.73 6.31
CA ALA A 34 -0.87 -2.44 6.91
C ALA A 34 0.25 -2.71 5.90
N ILE A 35 -0.10 -3.18 4.69
CA ILE A 35 0.89 -3.40 3.63
C ILE A 35 1.48 -2.07 3.16
N LEU A 36 0.64 -1.06 2.87
CA LEU A 36 1.12 0.24 2.40
C LEU A 36 2.09 0.89 3.39
N SER A 37 1.75 0.90 4.68
CA SER A 37 2.61 1.42 5.74
C SER A 37 3.95 0.67 5.84
N ALA A 38 3.94 -0.65 5.63
CA ALA A 38 5.16 -1.44 5.60
C ALA A 38 6.03 -1.11 4.38
N LEU A 39 5.43 -0.96 3.19
CA LEU A 39 6.16 -0.61 1.96
C LEU A 39 6.68 0.82 1.99
N ASP A 40 5.96 1.73 2.64
CA ASP A 40 6.36 3.12 2.85
C ASP A 40 7.26 3.28 4.09
N SER A 41 7.60 2.21 4.81
CA SER A 41 8.49 2.34 5.98
C SER A 41 9.91 2.75 5.57
N ALA A 42 10.61 3.50 6.43
CA ALA A 42 11.98 3.97 6.17
C ALA A 42 12.96 2.85 5.76
N PRO A 43 12.90 1.62 6.32
CA PRO A 43 13.76 0.52 5.88
C PRO A 43 13.55 0.04 4.45
N ILE A 44 12.34 0.17 3.92
CA ILE A 44 12.00 -0.24 2.54
C ILE A 44 12.26 0.91 1.58
N ARG A 45 11.87 2.14 1.92
CA ARG A 45 12.08 3.32 1.06
C ARG A 45 13.54 3.62 0.73
N ARG A 46 14.47 3.35 1.66
CA ARG A 46 15.91 3.63 1.47
C ARG A 46 16.60 2.67 0.48
N LEU A 47 15.95 1.59 0.09
CA LEU A 47 16.48 0.66 -0.91
C LEU A 47 16.34 1.29 -2.30
N GLU A 48 17.31 1.03 -3.17
CA GLU A 48 17.24 1.45 -4.57
C GLU A 48 16.26 0.56 -5.34
N TRP A 49 15.11 1.13 -5.68
CA TRP A 49 14.07 0.51 -6.50
C TRP A 49 14.12 1.02 -7.93
N GLN A 50 13.54 0.26 -8.85
CA GLN A 50 13.31 0.79 -10.20
C GLN A 50 12.35 1.99 -10.15
N LYS A 51 12.62 3.02 -10.96
CA LYS A 51 11.83 4.26 -11.00
C LYS A 51 10.32 4.01 -11.11
N GLN A 52 9.92 3.10 -11.98
CA GLN A 52 8.52 2.71 -12.18
C GLN A 52 7.86 2.17 -10.91
N THR A 53 8.60 1.44 -10.09
CA THR A 53 8.10 0.87 -8.84
C THR A 53 7.94 1.94 -7.78
N SER A 54 8.91 2.85 -7.66
CA SER A 54 8.84 4.00 -6.75
C SER A 54 7.66 4.92 -7.07
N GLU A 55 7.45 5.25 -8.35
CA GLU A 55 6.35 6.10 -8.81
C GLU A 55 4.98 5.45 -8.54
N GLY A 56 4.86 4.14 -8.80
CA GLY A 56 3.64 3.40 -8.52
C GLY A 56 3.29 3.39 -7.02
N LEU A 57 4.28 3.32 -6.13
CA LEU A 57 4.05 3.34 -4.69
C LEU A 57 3.48 4.68 -4.21
N ALA A 58 4.01 5.79 -4.74
CA ALA A 58 3.58 7.14 -4.38
C ALA A 58 2.10 7.40 -4.69
N GLU A 59 1.59 6.84 -5.80
CA GLU A 59 0.17 6.92 -6.16
C GLU A 59 -0.73 6.31 -5.07
N TYR A 60 -0.31 5.17 -4.48
CA TYR A 60 -1.10 4.47 -3.47
C TYR A 60 -1.11 5.15 -2.11
N CYS A 61 -0.09 5.97 -1.81
CA CYS A 61 -0.01 6.76 -0.59
C CYS A 61 -1.10 7.85 -0.51
N THR A 62 -1.67 8.27 -1.64
CA THR A 62 -2.68 9.35 -1.68
C THR A 62 -3.96 9.02 -0.90
N LEU A 63 -4.35 7.74 -0.82
CA LEU A 63 -5.56 7.32 -0.10
C LEU A 63 -5.45 7.57 1.41
N ILE A 64 -4.22 7.56 1.95
CA ILE A 64 -3.93 7.56 3.38
C ILE A 64 -3.33 8.86 3.85
N ASP A 65 -3.37 9.87 2.99
CA ASP A 65 -2.86 11.18 3.29
C ASP A 65 -3.52 11.71 4.57
N SER A 66 -2.70 12.10 5.54
CA SER A 66 -3.16 12.49 6.88
C SER A 66 -3.83 13.87 6.89
N SER A 67 -3.82 14.60 5.76
CA SER A 67 -4.47 15.89 5.67
C SER A 67 -5.95 15.79 5.97
N SER A 68 -6.48 16.85 6.60
CA SER A 68 -7.88 16.91 7.01
C SER A 68 -8.32 15.66 7.80
N SER A 69 -7.43 15.07 8.60
CA SER A 69 -7.69 13.84 9.36
C SER A 69 -8.05 12.67 8.44
N PHE A 70 -7.23 12.34 7.44
CA PHE A 70 -7.49 11.20 6.54
C PHE A 70 -8.79 11.32 5.72
N ARG A 71 -9.04 12.52 5.16
CA ARG A 71 -10.27 12.81 4.40
C ARG A 71 -10.49 11.82 3.25
N ALA A 72 -9.45 11.53 2.46
CA ALA A 72 -9.54 10.64 1.31
C ALA A 72 -9.98 9.23 1.71
N TYR A 73 -9.38 8.69 2.77
CA TYR A 73 -9.77 7.40 3.35
C TYR A 73 -11.21 7.40 3.85
N ARG A 74 -11.64 8.41 4.63
CA ARG A 74 -13.03 8.47 5.13
C ARG A 74 -14.07 8.57 4.01
N ALA A 75 -13.78 9.33 2.96
CA ALA A 75 -14.64 9.42 1.79
C ALA A 75 -14.77 8.05 1.10
N ALA A 76 -13.63 7.40 0.84
CA ALA A 76 -13.60 6.06 0.26
C ALA A 76 -14.31 5.00 1.12
N LEU A 77 -14.28 5.13 2.46
CA LEU A 77 -15.00 4.23 3.37
C LEU A 77 -16.52 4.48 3.32
N SER A 78 -16.94 5.75 3.22
CA SER A 78 -18.37 6.11 3.18
C SER A 78 -19.09 5.70 1.90
N GLU A 79 -18.36 5.57 0.79
CA GLU A 79 -18.89 5.18 -0.53
C GLU A 79 -18.94 3.66 -0.71
N VAL A 80 -18.31 2.90 0.18
CA VAL A 80 -18.21 1.45 0.07
C VAL A 80 -19.44 0.76 0.64
N GLU A 81 -20.04 -0.10 -0.18
CA GLU A 81 -21.08 -1.02 0.29
C GLU A 81 -20.48 -2.24 1.02
N PRO A 82 -21.12 -2.74 2.09
CA PRO A 82 -20.71 -3.98 2.73
C PRO A 82 -20.68 -5.17 1.76
N PRO A 83 -19.76 -6.14 1.95
CA PRO A 83 -18.82 -6.27 3.05
C PRO A 83 -17.58 -5.38 2.90
N CYS A 84 -17.14 -4.79 4.02
CA CYS A 84 -15.88 -4.04 4.10
C CYS A 84 -15.20 -4.27 5.46
N ILE A 85 -13.87 -4.05 5.49
CA ILE A 85 -13.07 -4.08 6.72
C ILE A 85 -12.43 -2.69 6.86
N PRO A 86 -12.94 -1.82 7.75
CA PRO A 86 -12.33 -0.52 8.01
C PRO A 86 -10.98 -0.66 8.72
N TYR A 87 -10.19 0.41 8.69
CA TYR A 87 -8.99 0.58 9.51
C TYR A 87 -9.33 0.78 10.99
N LEU A 88 -8.51 0.19 11.87
CA LEU A 88 -8.62 0.27 13.34
C LEU A 88 -7.91 1.50 13.91
#